data_AF-A0A4S1CAL8-F1
#
_entry.id   AF-A0A4S1CAL8-F1
#
_cell.length_a   1.000
_cell.length_b   1.000
_cell.length_c   1.000
_cell.angle_alpha   90.00
_cell.angle_beta   90.00
_cell.angle_gamma   90.00
#
_symmetry.space_group_name_H-M   'P 1'
#
loop_
_entity.id
_entity.type
_entity.pdbx_description
1 polymer ?
#
loop_
_entity_poly.entity_id
_entity_poly.type
_entity_poly.pdbx_seq_one_letter_code
_entity_poly.pdbx_strand_id
1 'polypeptide(L)'
;MGIYLKRLLSLSLAAFVAALCVAGTVFTAGNFSVDRQLLQQAEKKYGREAYQRLIAWEELIAHDRSRHDRDKLEKVNRFFNERIRFASDREVWGVEDYWATPVEFLAKGAGDCEDFAIAKYFTLKAMGVDDDKLRITYVKALRYNIHHMVLTYYSDPEAEPLVLDNLVDSIDHASRRTDLMPILSFNGSGLWLAKQRGKGKLAGKSNRLRLWQDLLQKMSENKL
;
A
#
# COMPACT_ATOMS: atom_id res chain seq x y z
N MET A 1 8.27 49.69 -51.57
CA MET A 1 8.04 48.25 -51.35
C MET A 1 9.11 47.71 -50.39
N GLY A 2 8.98 47.93 -49.08
CA GLY A 2 10.07 47.56 -48.15
C GLY A 2 9.91 47.89 -46.66
N ILE A 3 8.73 48.29 -46.18
CA ILE A 3 8.53 48.63 -44.75
C ILE A 3 7.38 47.83 -44.09
N TYR A 4 6.47 47.24 -44.88
CA TYR A 4 5.35 46.45 -44.34
C TYR A 4 5.67 44.98 -44.02
N LEU A 5 6.81 44.44 -44.48
CA LEU A 5 7.15 43.02 -44.29
C LEU A 5 7.91 42.70 -42.99
N LYS A 6 8.39 43.72 -42.25
CA LYS A 6 9.14 43.52 -40.99
C LYS A 6 8.30 43.55 -39.71
N ARG A 7 7.01 43.93 -39.78
CA ARG A 7 6.10 43.94 -38.62
C ARG A 7 5.27 42.67 -38.44
N LEU A 8 5.26 41.76 -39.42
CA LEU A 8 4.55 40.48 -39.34
C LEU A 8 5.40 39.32 -38.79
N LEU A 9 6.71 39.52 -38.63
CA LEU A 9 7.64 38.52 -38.10
C LEU A 9 8.04 38.73 -36.62
N SER A 10 7.56 39.80 -35.99
CA SER A 10 7.84 40.12 -34.57
C SER A 10 6.67 39.83 -33.63
N LEU A 11 5.52 39.39 -34.16
CA LEU A 11 4.33 39.03 -33.37
C LEU A 11 4.12 37.51 -33.23
N SER A 12 4.91 36.67 -33.91
CA SER A 12 4.85 35.20 -33.76
C SER A 12 5.84 34.63 -32.74
N LEU A 13 6.77 35.42 -32.20
CA LEU A 13 7.74 34.95 -31.20
C LEU A 13 7.39 35.34 -29.76
N ALA A 14 6.49 36.31 -29.56
CA ALA A 14 6.02 36.70 -28.23
C ALA A 14 4.85 35.84 -27.71
N ALA A 15 4.27 34.97 -28.55
CA ALA A 15 3.13 34.13 -28.19
C ALA A 15 3.50 32.67 -27.81
N PHE A 16 4.79 32.29 -27.82
CA PHE A 16 5.18 30.88 -27.63
C PHE A 16 6.03 30.58 -26.38
N VAL A 17 6.32 31.55 -25.51
CA VAL A 17 7.04 31.28 -24.24
C VAL A 17 6.22 31.68 -22.99
N ALA A 18 4.99 32.16 -23.17
CA ALA A 18 4.06 32.45 -22.07
C ALA A 18 3.27 31.22 -21.58
N ALA A 19 3.58 30.00 -22.05
CA ALA A 19 2.78 28.81 -21.77
C ALA A 19 3.61 27.57 -21.40
N LEU A 20 4.63 27.74 -20.56
CA LEU A 20 5.23 26.62 -19.82
C LEU A 20 5.11 26.82 -18.31
N CYS A 21 3.96 27.31 -17.85
CA CYS A 21 3.42 26.80 -16.59
C CYS A 21 2.88 25.41 -16.89
N VAL A 22 3.78 24.42 -16.98
CA VAL A 22 3.38 23.03 -16.79
C VAL A 22 2.83 23.01 -15.37
N ALA A 23 1.50 23.10 -15.27
CA ALA A 23 0.78 22.75 -14.09
C ALA A 23 1.16 21.30 -13.80
N GLY A 24 2.21 21.11 -13.01
CA GLY A 24 2.45 19.85 -12.35
C GLY A 24 1.15 19.56 -11.62
N THR A 25 0.45 18.52 -12.05
CA THR A 25 -0.60 17.93 -11.22
C THR A 25 0.11 17.41 -9.99
N VAL A 26 0.30 18.30 -9.02
CA VAL A 26 0.53 17.93 -7.64
C VAL A 26 -0.69 17.11 -7.29
N PHE A 27 -0.53 15.79 -7.23
CA PHE A 27 -1.48 14.92 -6.55
C PHE A 27 -1.49 15.37 -5.10
N THR A 28 -2.31 16.38 -4.80
CA THR A 28 -2.65 16.72 -3.44
C THR A 28 -3.39 15.51 -2.89
N ALA A 29 -3.01 15.06 -1.68
CA ALA A 29 -3.63 13.97 -0.94
C ALA A 29 -5.09 14.31 -0.50
N GLY A 30 -5.87 14.95 -1.37
CA GLY A 30 -7.08 15.67 -1.01
C GLY A 30 -8.38 14.89 -1.13
N ASN A 31 -8.43 13.73 -1.80
CA ASN A 31 -9.70 13.07 -2.12
C ASN A 31 -9.74 11.56 -1.83
N PHE A 32 -8.93 11.04 -0.89
CA PHE A 32 -9.18 9.67 -0.41
C PHE A 32 -10.46 9.68 0.44
N SER A 33 -11.46 8.91 0.01
CA SER A 33 -12.68 8.68 0.78
C SER A 33 -13.13 7.24 0.61
N VAL A 34 -13.58 6.64 1.70
CA VAL A 34 -14.21 5.33 1.69
C VAL A 34 -15.66 5.53 1.27
N ASP A 35 -16.11 4.76 0.28
CA ASP A 35 -17.47 4.87 -0.25
C ASP A 35 -18.53 4.81 0.86
N ARG A 36 -19.51 5.72 0.79
CA ARG A 36 -20.54 5.83 1.85
C ARG A 36 -21.44 4.61 1.93
N GLN A 37 -21.73 3.96 0.80
CA GLN A 37 -22.53 2.74 0.79
C GLN A 37 -21.72 1.58 1.41
N LEU A 38 -20.44 1.49 1.10
CA LEU A 38 -19.51 0.52 1.70
C LEU A 38 -19.44 0.68 3.23
N LEU A 39 -19.34 1.92 3.73
CA LEU A 39 -19.37 2.19 5.18
C LEU A 39 -20.65 1.68 5.85
N GLN A 40 -21.81 1.96 5.24
CA GLN A 40 -23.10 1.49 5.75
C GLN A 40 -23.23 -0.04 5.69
N GLN A 41 -22.72 -0.66 4.63
CA GLN A 41 -22.68 -2.12 4.50
C GLN A 41 -21.79 -2.75 5.58
N ALA A 42 -20.61 -2.16 5.85
CA ALA A 42 -19.72 -2.62 6.90
C ALA A 42 -20.37 -2.49 8.29
N GLU A 43 -21.04 -1.37 8.56
CA GLU A 43 -21.78 -1.18 9.82
C GLU A 43 -22.89 -2.22 9.98
N LYS A 44 -23.68 -2.45 8.92
CA LYS A 44 -24.78 -3.42 8.95
C LYS A 44 -24.27 -4.85 9.14
N LYS A 45 -23.15 -5.20 8.52
CA LYS A 45 -22.61 -6.57 8.49
C LYS A 45 -21.75 -6.91 9.72
N TYR A 46 -20.96 -5.95 10.20
CA TYR A 46 -19.93 -6.16 11.22
C TYR A 46 -20.06 -5.22 12.43
N GLY A 47 -21.07 -4.35 12.47
CA GLY A 47 -21.37 -3.47 13.58
C GLY A 47 -20.64 -2.12 13.53
N ARG A 48 -20.96 -1.26 14.50
CA ARG A 48 -20.50 0.14 14.57
C ARG A 48 -18.97 0.28 14.63
N GLU A 49 -18.28 -0.67 15.22
CA GLU A 49 -16.81 -0.62 15.29
C GLU A 49 -16.16 -0.74 13.90
N ALA A 50 -16.74 -1.53 12.99
CA ALA A 50 -16.26 -1.65 11.62
C ALA A 50 -16.34 -0.31 10.88
N TYR A 51 -17.46 0.39 11.04
CA TYR A 51 -17.64 1.75 10.52
C TYR A 51 -16.56 2.69 11.08
N GLN A 52 -16.34 2.67 12.39
CA GLN A 52 -15.37 3.54 13.06
C GLN A 52 -13.93 3.28 12.58
N ARG A 53 -13.54 2.01 12.41
CA ARG A 53 -12.21 1.66 11.88
C ARG A 53 -12.02 2.16 10.45
N LEU A 54 -13.03 2.04 9.59
CA LEU A 54 -12.97 2.51 8.21
C LEU A 54 -12.91 4.04 8.10
N ILE A 55 -13.69 4.77 8.93
CA ILE A 55 -13.58 6.24 9.01
C ILE A 55 -12.20 6.66 9.53
N ALA A 56 -11.69 6.02 10.58
CA ALA A 56 -10.36 6.34 11.10
C ALA A 56 -9.26 6.07 10.06
N TRP A 57 -9.45 5.07 9.19
CA TRP A 57 -8.55 4.79 8.07
C TRP A 57 -8.64 5.86 6.97
N GLU A 58 -9.84 6.31 6.63
CA GLU A 58 -10.04 7.46 5.73
C GLU A 58 -9.31 8.70 6.28
N GLU A 59 -9.50 9.01 7.56
CA GLU A 59 -8.87 10.16 8.21
C GLU A 59 -7.34 10.05 8.22
N LEU A 60 -6.78 8.86 8.49
CA LEU A 60 -5.34 8.61 8.44
C LEU A 60 -4.74 9.01 7.09
N ILE A 61 -5.42 8.70 5.99
CA ILE A 61 -4.93 8.97 4.63
C ILE A 61 -5.23 10.41 4.22
N ALA A 62 -6.48 10.86 4.35
CA ALA A 62 -6.94 12.15 3.85
C ALA A 62 -6.33 13.36 4.61
N HIS A 63 -6.06 13.18 5.90
CA HIS A 63 -5.48 14.23 6.74
C HIS A 63 -3.96 14.09 6.92
N ASP A 64 -3.31 13.16 6.24
CA ASP A 64 -1.86 13.11 6.30
C ASP A 64 -1.24 14.38 5.67
N ARG A 65 -0.26 14.92 6.39
CA ARG A 65 0.53 16.09 6.01
C ARG A 65 2.02 15.81 6.16
N SER A 66 2.40 14.55 6.29
CA SER A 66 3.78 14.13 6.50
C SER A 66 4.61 14.48 5.28
N ARG A 67 5.78 15.08 5.52
CA ARG A 67 6.73 15.42 4.45
C ARG A 67 7.68 14.28 4.13
N HIS A 68 7.94 13.41 5.11
CA HIS A 68 8.89 12.31 4.98
C HIS A 68 8.17 10.97 5.01
N ASP A 69 8.66 10.03 4.20
CA ASP A 69 8.15 8.66 4.17
C ASP A 69 8.20 8.03 5.57
N ARG A 70 9.27 8.29 6.34
CA ARG A 70 9.44 7.76 7.70
C ARG A 70 8.25 8.08 8.62
N ASP A 71 7.74 9.30 8.59
CA ASP A 71 6.58 9.70 9.40
C ASP A 71 5.32 8.92 8.99
N LYS A 72 5.14 8.69 7.67
CA LYS A 72 4.03 7.89 7.14
C LYS A 72 4.15 6.44 7.60
N LEU A 73 5.35 5.85 7.51
CA LEU A 73 5.61 4.48 7.98
C LEU A 73 5.20 4.31 9.45
N GLU A 74 5.60 5.23 10.31
CA GLU A 74 5.29 5.17 11.74
C GLU A 74 3.80 5.33 12.06
N LYS A 75 3.11 6.24 11.36
CA LYS A 75 1.66 6.41 11.51
C LYS A 75 0.90 5.16 11.07
N VAL A 76 1.26 4.61 9.89
CA VAL A 76 0.60 3.44 9.32
C VAL A 76 0.88 2.18 10.15
N ASN A 77 2.13 1.95 10.56
CA ASN A 77 2.48 0.77 11.35
C ASN A 77 1.68 0.73 12.67
N ARG A 78 1.69 1.85 13.39
CA ARG A 78 0.97 2.02 14.65
C ARG A 78 -0.54 1.91 14.46
N PHE A 79 -1.10 2.54 13.42
CA PHE A 79 -2.54 2.53 13.17
C PHE A 79 -3.10 1.11 13.13
N PHE A 80 -2.47 0.22 12.35
CA PHE A 80 -2.93 -1.16 12.21
C PHE A 80 -2.62 -1.99 13.46
N ASN A 81 -1.42 -1.89 14.01
CA ASN A 81 -1.01 -2.68 15.18
C ASN A 81 -1.87 -2.39 16.42
N GLU A 82 -2.33 -1.15 16.60
CA GLU A 82 -3.18 -0.79 17.75
C GLU A 82 -4.66 -1.13 17.56
N ARG A 83 -5.16 -1.18 16.31
CA ARG A 83 -6.60 -1.27 16.02
C ARG A 83 -7.08 -2.65 15.62
N ILE A 84 -6.17 -3.52 15.19
CA ILE A 84 -6.52 -4.80 14.62
C ILE A 84 -5.99 -5.93 15.50
N ARG A 85 -6.85 -6.90 15.78
CA ARG A 85 -6.48 -8.08 16.53
C ARG A 85 -5.81 -9.09 15.61
N PHE A 86 -4.64 -9.58 15.99
CA PHE A 86 -4.00 -10.70 15.30
C PHE A 86 -4.79 -11.99 15.53
N ALA A 87 -5.20 -12.65 14.44
CA ALA A 87 -5.98 -13.89 14.45
C ALA A 87 -5.77 -14.66 13.14
N SER A 88 -5.80 -15.99 13.16
CA SER A 88 -5.60 -16.78 11.93
C SER A 88 -6.79 -16.71 10.98
N ASP A 89 -6.54 -16.98 9.70
CA ASP A 89 -7.61 -17.07 8.70
C ASP A 89 -8.67 -18.11 9.02
N ARG A 90 -8.27 -19.21 9.66
CA ARG A 90 -9.20 -20.24 10.11
C ARG A 90 -10.22 -19.68 11.09
N GLU A 91 -9.79 -18.76 11.95
CA GLU A 91 -10.66 -18.09 12.93
C GLU A 91 -11.52 -16.99 12.28
N VAL A 92 -10.93 -16.17 11.41
CA VAL A 92 -11.59 -14.97 10.86
C VAL A 92 -12.49 -15.28 9.67
N TRP A 93 -12.03 -16.18 8.80
CA TRP A 93 -12.60 -16.49 7.49
C TRP A 93 -13.08 -17.94 7.35
N GLY A 94 -12.66 -18.84 8.24
CA GLY A 94 -13.04 -20.25 8.21
C GLY A 94 -12.32 -21.08 7.13
N VAL A 95 -11.29 -20.51 6.51
CA VAL A 95 -10.45 -21.14 5.47
C VAL A 95 -8.99 -21.11 5.90
N GLU A 96 -8.14 -21.86 5.21
CA GLU A 96 -6.73 -22.00 5.60
C GLU A 96 -5.84 -20.81 5.21
N ASP A 97 -6.18 -20.09 4.15
CA ASP A 97 -5.35 -19.02 3.57
C ASP A 97 -6.26 -18.06 2.78
N TYR A 98 -6.35 -16.81 3.22
CA TYR A 98 -7.24 -15.77 2.70
C TYR A 98 -6.60 -14.39 2.81
N TRP A 99 -6.22 -13.81 1.66
CA TRP A 99 -5.67 -12.46 1.64
C TRP A 99 -6.80 -11.43 1.62
N ALA A 100 -7.00 -10.75 2.74
CA ALA A 100 -8.02 -9.72 2.89
C ALA A 100 -7.61 -8.41 2.21
N THR A 101 -8.58 -7.74 1.61
CA THR A 101 -8.40 -6.34 1.22
C THR A 101 -8.29 -5.45 2.47
N PRO A 102 -7.69 -4.24 2.39
CA PRO A 102 -7.65 -3.34 3.54
C PRO A 102 -9.04 -3.05 4.14
N VAL A 103 -10.07 -2.96 3.28
CA VAL A 103 -11.47 -2.76 3.69
C VAL A 103 -11.99 -3.98 4.45
N GLU A 104 -11.82 -5.19 3.91
CA GLU A 104 -12.26 -6.43 4.56
C GLU A 104 -11.59 -6.62 5.92
N PHE A 105 -10.28 -6.40 5.97
CA PHE A 105 -9.46 -6.49 7.18
C PHE A 105 -9.91 -5.50 8.26
N LEU A 106 -10.09 -4.22 7.90
CA LEU A 106 -10.61 -3.20 8.81
C LEU A 106 -12.05 -3.46 9.23
N ALA A 107 -12.90 -3.94 8.32
CA ALA A 107 -14.28 -4.24 8.63
C ALA A 107 -14.38 -5.40 9.64
N LYS A 108 -13.63 -6.48 9.43
CA LYS A 108 -13.53 -7.60 10.38
C LYS A 108 -12.88 -7.22 11.70
N GLY A 109 -11.89 -6.33 11.69
CA GLY A 109 -11.13 -5.95 12.89
C GLY A 109 -10.17 -7.04 13.38
N ALA A 110 -9.92 -8.07 12.55
CA ALA A 110 -8.97 -9.14 12.83
C ALA A 110 -8.45 -9.75 11.53
N GLY A 111 -7.23 -10.30 11.58
CA GLY A 111 -6.57 -11.01 10.49
C GLY A 111 -5.14 -11.37 10.86
N ASP A 112 -4.42 -12.03 9.96
CA ASP A 112 -3.08 -12.55 10.21
C ASP A 112 -1.98 -11.72 9.51
N CYS A 113 -0.76 -12.26 9.43
CA CYS A 113 0.43 -11.47 9.16
C CYS A 113 0.45 -10.81 7.78
N GLU A 114 -0.06 -11.49 6.75
CA GLU A 114 -0.19 -10.94 5.40
C GLU A 114 -1.19 -9.80 5.36
N ASP A 115 -2.31 -9.90 6.06
CA ASP A 115 -3.36 -8.88 6.04
C ASP A 115 -2.81 -7.56 6.61
N PHE A 116 -2.01 -7.63 7.68
CA PHE A 116 -1.28 -6.48 8.21
C PHE A 116 -0.30 -5.91 7.17
N ALA A 117 0.52 -6.75 6.52
CA ALA A 117 1.52 -6.28 5.56
C ALA A 117 0.87 -5.65 4.32
N ILE A 118 -0.21 -6.26 3.81
CA ILE A 118 -1.02 -5.82 2.67
C ILE A 118 -1.71 -4.49 2.99
N ALA A 119 -2.37 -4.39 4.14
CA ALA A 119 -3.08 -3.18 4.52
C ALA A 119 -2.13 -2.00 4.71
N LYS A 120 -0.96 -2.22 5.34
CA LYS A 120 0.12 -1.23 5.43
C LYS A 120 0.62 -0.81 4.05
N TYR A 121 0.86 -1.77 3.16
CA TYR A 121 1.34 -1.53 1.79
C TYR A 121 0.40 -0.62 1.01
N PHE A 122 -0.90 -0.96 0.93
CA PHE A 122 -1.86 -0.16 0.18
C PHE A 122 -2.13 1.20 0.82
N THR A 123 -2.10 1.29 2.15
CA THR A 123 -2.25 2.57 2.86
C THR A 123 -1.08 3.50 2.55
N LEU A 124 0.15 3.02 2.61
CA LEU A 124 1.34 3.83 2.29
C LEU A 124 1.35 4.29 0.84
N LYS A 125 0.92 3.43 -0.09
CA LYS A 125 0.71 3.83 -1.49
C LYS A 125 -0.34 4.90 -1.65
N ALA A 126 -1.47 4.80 -0.95
CA ALA A 126 -2.51 5.82 -0.95
C ALA A 126 -2.02 7.15 -0.36
N MET A 127 -1.06 7.10 0.58
CA MET A 127 -0.36 8.26 1.14
C MET A 127 0.81 8.75 0.26
N GLY A 128 1.00 8.19 -0.94
CA GLY A 128 1.98 8.63 -1.92
C GLY A 128 3.41 8.14 -1.69
N VAL A 129 3.61 7.03 -0.97
CA VAL A 129 4.92 6.33 -0.97
C VAL A 129 5.04 5.52 -2.26
N ASP A 130 6.18 5.64 -2.92
CA ASP A 130 6.43 4.98 -4.21
C ASP A 130 6.40 3.44 -4.09
N ASP A 131 5.87 2.77 -5.11
CA ASP A 131 5.68 1.31 -5.12
C ASP A 131 7.01 0.52 -5.10
N ASP A 132 8.06 1.09 -5.69
CA ASP A 132 9.39 0.50 -5.78
C ASP A 132 10.12 0.47 -4.42
N LYS A 133 9.77 1.40 -3.53
CA LYS A 133 10.24 1.47 -2.14
C LYS A 133 9.59 0.44 -1.23
N LEU A 134 8.42 -0.09 -1.60
CA LEU A 134 7.63 -0.97 -0.74
C LEU A 134 7.68 -2.42 -1.22
N ARG A 135 7.98 -3.36 -0.34
CA ARG A 135 7.92 -4.80 -0.64
C ARG A 135 7.30 -5.59 0.49
N ILE A 136 6.33 -6.43 0.16
CA ILE A 136 5.84 -7.46 1.06
C ILE A 136 6.87 -8.59 1.07
N THR A 137 7.32 -8.96 2.26
CA THR A 137 8.44 -9.88 2.46
C THR A 137 8.01 -11.07 3.29
N TYR A 138 8.11 -12.25 2.70
CA TYR A 138 7.92 -13.53 3.36
C TYR A 138 9.21 -13.91 4.09
N VAL A 139 9.08 -14.20 5.38
CA VAL A 139 10.19 -14.48 6.28
C VAL A 139 9.91 -15.74 7.10
N LYS A 140 10.95 -16.26 7.75
CA LYS A 140 10.80 -17.16 8.89
C LYS A 140 11.01 -16.36 10.17
N ALA A 141 9.99 -16.31 11.03
CA ALA A 141 10.11 -15.73 12.36
C ALA A 141 10.75 -16.77 13.29
N LEU A 142 12.06 -16.62 13.56
CA LEU A 142 12.90 -17.61 14.21
C LEU A 142 12.48 -17.87 15.66
N ARG A 143 12.07 -16.84 16.39
CA ARG A 143 11.62 -16.96 17.80
C ARG A 143 10.40 -17.86 17.96
N TYR A 144 9.47 -17.80 17.00
CA TYR A 144 8.23 -18.56 17.01
C TYR A 144 8.32 -19.83 16.15
N ASN A 145 9.38 -19.95 15.34
CA ASN A 145 9.59 -21.01 14.35
C ASN A 145 8.41 -21.17 13.38
N ILE A 146 7.83 -20.05 12.94
CA ILE A 146 6.72 -20.01 11.98
C ILE A 146 7.10 -19.23 10.72
N HIS A 147 6.33 -19.46 9.66
CA HIS A 147 6.30 -18.54 8.53
C HIS A 147 5.56 -17.27 8.90
N HIS A 148 6.05 -16.14 8.40
CA HIS A 148 5.53 -14.82 8.74
C HIS A 148 5.64 -13.90 7.52
N MET A 149 4.85 -12.82 7.53
CA MET A 149 4.88 -11.82 6.48
C MET A 149 4.99 -10.43 7.10
N VAL A 150 5.90 -9.62 6.54
CA VAL A 150 6.16 -8.24 6.97
C VAL A 150 6.17 -7.33 5.77
N LEU A 151 5.97 -6.03 6.00
CA LEU A 151 6.24 -5.02 4.99
C LEU A 151 7.65 -4.48 5.18
N THR A 152 8.39 -4.35 4.08
CA THR A 152 9.72 -3.73 4.06
C THR A 152 9.71 -2.47 3.22
N TYR A 153 10.40 -1.44 3.71
CA TYR A 153 10.57 -0.15 3.03
C TYR A 153 12.05 0.10 2.73
N TYR A 154 12.34 0.51 1.51
CA TYR A 154 13.66 0.88 1.01
C TYR A 154 13.67 2.38 0.69
N SER A 155 14.57 3.18 1.28
CA SER A 155 14.68 4.60 0.94
C SER A 155 15.15 4.82 -0.50
N ASP A 156 15.96 3.88 -0.98
CA ASP A 156 16.49 3.76 -2.33
C ASP A 156 16.80 2.27 -2.61
N PRO A 157 17.03 1.85 -3.87
CA PRO A 157 17.15 0.43 -4.22
C PRO A 157 18.25 -0.35 -3.51
N GLU A 158 19.33 0.31 -3.06
CA GLU A 158 20.48 -0.33 -2.42
C GLU A 158 20.47 -0.16 -0.89
N ALA A 159 19.54 0.62 -0.35
CA ALA A 159 19.41 0.84 1.07
C ALA A 159 19.10 -0.44 1.84
N GLU A 160 19.59 -0.49 3.07
CA GLU A 160 19.09 -1.46 4.03
C GLU A 160 17.62 -1.16 4.37
N PRO A 161 16.71 -2.15 4.22
CA PRO A 161 15.31 -1.88 4.43
C PRO A 161 14.94 -1.70 5.90
N LEU A 162 13.93 -0.87 6.12
CA LEU A 162 13.17 -0.82 7.35
C LEU A 162 12.08 -1.89 7.35
N VAL A 163 11.81 -2.50 8.50
CA VAL A 163 10.80 -3.55 8.67
C VAL A 163 9.60 -3.02 9.44
N LEU A 164 8.43 -3.13 8.83
CA LEU A 164 7.12 -2.86 9.44
C LEU A 164 6.45 -4.20 9.73
N ASP A 165 6.31 -4.51 11.01
CA ASP A 165 5.85 -5.81 11.52
C ASP A 165 4.60 -5.62 12.40
N ASN A 166 3.77 -6.65 12.52
CA ASN A 166 2.64 -6.70 13.46
C ASN A 166 3.00 -7.40 14.78
N LEU A 167 4.11 -8.14 14.84
CA LEU A 167 4.60 -8.77 16.08
C LEU A 167 5.45 -7.81 16.93
N VAL A 168 6.02 -6.77 16.30
CA VAL A 168 6.89 -5.77 16.94
C VAL A 168 6.55 -4.39 16.39
N ASP A 169 6.24 -3.44 17.28
CA ASP A 169 5.81 -2.09 16.90
C ASP A 169 6.94 -1.19 16.40
N SER A 170 8.18 -1.43 16.84
CA SER A 170 9.33 -0.65 16.41
C SER A 170 9.65 -0.92 14.94
N ILE A 171 9.87 0.17 14.19
CA ILE A 171 10.31 0.11 12.80
C ILE A 171 11.83 0.20 12.79
N ASP A 172 12.47 -0.97 12.71
CA ASP A 172 13.92 -1.14 12.74
C ASP A 172 14.48 -1.54 11.38
N HIS A 173 15.77 -1.32 11.20
CA HIS A 173 16.54 -1.86 10.08
C HIS A 173 16.56 -3.39 10.11
N ALA A 174 16.59 -4.02 8.93
CA ALA A 174 16.56 -5.48 8.81
C ALA A 174 17.70 -6.19 9.56
N SER A 175 18.91 -5.62 9.61
CA SER A 175 20.04 -6.16 10.38
C SER A 175 19.78 -6.23 11.89
N ARG A 176 18.90 -5.37 12.42
CA ARG A 176 18.49 -5.38 13.83
C ARG A 176 17.38 -6.39 14.11
N ARG A 177 16.69 -6.86 13.07
CA ARG A 177 15.65 -7.90 13.15
C ARG A 177 16.25 -9.29 12.99
N THR A 178 17.18 -9.64 13.89
CA THR A 178 17.85 -10.96 13.91
C THR A 178 16.90 -12.11 14.20
N ASP A 179 15.65 -11.80 14.59
CA ASP A 179 14.56 -12.75 14.76
C ASP A 179 13.85 -13.12 13.45
N LEU A 180 14.14 -12.42 12.34
CA LEU A 180 13.55 -12.67 11.03
C LEU A 180 14.59 -13.13 10.01
N MET A 181 14.32 -14.24 9.34
CA MET A 181 15.12 -14.72 8.21
C MET A 181 14.35 -14.52 6.90
N PRO A 182 14.78 -13.62 6.00
CA PRO A 182 14.09 -13.36 4.74
C PRO A 182 14.17 -14.55 3.79
N ILE A 183 13.07 -14.82 3.08
CA ILE A 183 12.97 -15.92 2.11
C ILE A 183 12.69 -15.37 0.70
N LEU A 184 11.69 -14.50 0.57
CA LEU A 184 11.27 -13.91 -0.70
C LEU A 184 10.59 -12.56 -0.44
N SER A 185 10.77 -11.58 -1.32
CA SER A 185 9.99 -10.36 -1.31
C SER A 185 9.38 -10.05 -2.67
N PHE A 186 8.28 -9.32 -2.67
CA PHE A 186 7.59 -8.88 -3.88
C PHE A 186 6.84 -7.57 -3.65
N ASN A 187 6.48 -6.90 -4.74
CA ASN A 187 5.54 -5.78 -4.72
C ASN A 187 4.56 -5.92 -5.90
N GLY A 188 3.59 -5.02 -5.99
CA GLY A 188 2.57 -5.05 -7.04
C GLY A 188 3.17 -5.07 -8.45
N SER A 189 4.16 -4.20 -8.72
CA SER A 189 4.84 -4.13 -10.01
C SER A 189 5.68 -5.38 -10.32
N GLY A 190 6.41 -5.90 -9.34
CA GLY A 190 7.28 -7.08 -9.48
C GLY A 190 6.50 -8.37 -9.77
N LEU A 191 5.34 -8.55 -9.13
CA LEU A 191 4.44 -9.67 -9.44
C LEU A 191 3.89 -9.55 -10.88
N TRP A 192 3.56 -8.34 -11.33
CA TRP A 192 3.06 -8.10 -12.68
C TRP A 192 4.13 -8.40 -13.76
N LEU A 193 5.37 -7.98 -13.52
CA LEU A 193 6.50 -8.29 -14.42
C LEU A 193 6.79 -9.79 -14.51
N ALA A 194 6.68 -10.53 -13.40
CA ALA A 194 6.82 -11.99 -13.40
C ALA A 194 5.74 -12.68 -14.24
N LYS A 195 4.49 -12.17 -14.21
CA LYS A 195 3.37 -12.62 -15.05
C LYS A 195 3.63 -12.37 -16.54
N GLN A 196 3.97 -11.14 -16.93
CA GLN A 196 4.22 -10.78 -18.34
C GLN A 196 5.34 -11.60 -18.97
N ARG A 197 6.38 -11.94 -18.19
CA ARG A 197 7.54 -12.70 -18.69
C ARG A 197 7.29 -14.21 -18.80
N GLY A 198 6.09 -14.71 -18.48
CA GLY A 198 5.80 -16.14 -18.44
C GLY A 198 6.64 -16.91 -17.39
N LYS A 199 7.37 -16.20 -16.51
CA LYS A 199 8.26 -16.75 -15.49
C LYS A 199 7.54 -16.96 -14.16
N GLY A 200 6.29 -17.43 -14.22
CA GLY A 200 5.44 -17.75 -13.05
C GLY A 200 6.03 -18.81 -12.09
N LYS A 201 7.21 -19.35 -12.37
CA LYS A 201 7.97 -20.25 -11.47
C LYS A 201 8.90 -19.52 -10.49
N LEU A 202 9.25 -18.24 -10.72
CA LEU A 202 10.19 -17.49 -9.86
C LEU A 202 9.49 -16.65 -8.76
N ALA A 203 8.21 -16.34 -8.93
CA ALA A 203 7.38 -15.77 -7.86
C ALA A 203 6.78 -16.94 -7.06
N GLY A 204 7.34 -17.25 -5.89
CA GLY A 204 7.16 -18.50 -5.18
C GLY A 204 5.72 -19.04 -5.12
N LYS A 205 5.53 -20.21 -5.74
CA LYS A 205 4.32 -21.05 -5.81
C LYS A 205 3.11 -20.31 -6.41
N SER A 206 2.56 -20.85 -7.50
CA SER A 206 1.38 -20.36 -8.24
C SER A 206 0.22 -19.85 -7.38
N ASN A 207 0.06 -20.37 -6.15
CA ASN A 207 -0.98 -19.98 -5.21
C ASN A 207 -0.89 -18.50 -4.77
N ARG A 208 0.28 -17.95 -4.45
CA ARG A 208 0.38 -16.57 -3.94
C ARG A 208 0.10 -15.53 -5.02
N LEU A 209 0.56 -15.80 -6.24
CA LEU A 209 0.22 -14.96 -7.38
C LEU A 209 -1.30 -14.96 -7.61
N ARG A 210 -1.98 -16.10 -7.40
CA ARG A 210 -3.43 -16.19 -7.47
C ARG A 210 -4.09 -15.40 -6.33
N LEU A 211 -3.69 -15.59 -5.08
CA LEU A 211 -4.22 -14.83 -3.94
C LEU A 211 -4.07 -13.32 -4.12
N TRP A 212 -2.92 -12.86 -4.62
CA TRP A 212 -2.72 -11.45 -4.96
C TRP A 212 -3.64 -10.96 -6.08
N GLN A 213 -3.86 -11.77 -7.13
CA GLN A 213 -4.79 -11.43 -8.21
C GLN A 213 -6.23 -11.37 -7.71
N ASP A 214 -6.65 -12.35 -6.91
CA ASP A 214 -7.97 -12.40 -6.30
C ASP A 214 -8.18 -11.17 -5.38
N LEU A 215 -7.16 -10.80 -4.60
CA LEU A 215 -7.16 -9.58 -3.81
C LEU A 215 -7.36 -8.33 -4.67
N LEU A 216 -6.60 -8.16 -5.75
CA LEU A 216 -6.73 -7.00 -6.64
C LEU A 216 -8.11 -6.96 -7.32
N GLN A 217 -8.65 -8.13 -7.68
CA GLN A 217 -10.01 -8.24 -8.22
C GLN A 217 -11.04 -7.76 -7.19
N LYS A 218 -10.98 -8.26 -5.96
CA LYS A 218 -11.86 -7.81 -4.85
C LYS A 218 -11.77 -6.31 -4.59
N MET A 219 -10.56 -5.75 -4.63
CA MET A 219 -10.36 -4.30 -4.48
C MET A 219 -11.01 -3.48 -5.60
N SER A 220 -11.07 -4.00 -6.83
CA SER A 220 -11.72 -3.28 -7.94
C SER A 220 -13.25 -3.33 -7.87
N GLU A 221 -13.80 -4.32 -7.18
CA GLU A 221 -15.24 -4.55 -7.03
C GLU A 221 -15.83 -3.90 -5.77
N ASN A 222 -14.99 -3.33 -4.89
CA ASN A 222 -15.37 -2.76 -3.59
C ASN A 222 -16.26 -3.70 -2.75
N LYS A 223 -15.90 -4.99 -2.67
CA LYS A 223 -16.68 -6.00 -1.94
C LYS A 223 -16.31 -6.07 -0.45
N LEU A 224 -17.30 -6.47 0.38
CA LEU A 224 -17.24 -6.68 1.84
C LEU A 224 -17.63 -8.10 2.26
#